data_AF-A0AAE1NE26-F1
#
_entry.id   AF-A0AAE1NE26-F1
#
_cell.length_a   1.000
_cell.length_b   1.000
_cell.length_c   1.000
_cell.angle_alpha   90.00
_cell.angle_beta   90.00
_cell.angle_gamma   90.00
#
_symmetry.space_group_name_H-M   'P 1'
#
loop_
_entity.id
_entity.type
_entity.pdbx_description
1 polymer ?
#
loop_
_entity_poly.entity_id
_entity_poly.type
_entity_poly.pdbx_seq_one_letter_code
_entity_poly.pdbx_strand_id
1 'polypeptide(L)'
;MILSSLMEIPGYTGFTPVVARYGRRNVLAFNFAVCAVAILTILATPASYTWMVFSLALVGKLFITGSYGLLYLASSELFPTCVRSRGLNLSSMMARLGSILSPFIIKVLVSVVD
;
A
#
# COMPACT_ATOMS: atom_id res chain seq x y z
N MET A 1 -16.63 0.53 -5.59
CA MET A 1 -16.46 0.74 -4.13
C MET A 1 -16.67 -0.54 -3.33
N ILE A 2 -17.79 -1.24 -3.46
CA ILE A 2 -18.06 -2.49 -2.70
C ILE A 2 -16.98 -3.57 -2.94
N LEU A 3 -16.60 -3.83 -4.19
CA LEU A 3 -15.53 -4.80 -4.52
C LEU A 3 -14.19 -4.44 -3.88
N SER A 4 -13.85 -3.16 -3.86
CA SER A 4 -12.59 -2.67 -3.29
C SER A 4 -12.59 -2.79 -1.77
N SER A 5 -13.72 -2.60 -1.10
CA SER A 5 -13.85 -2.80 0.36
C SER A 5 -13.88 -4.28 0.73
N LEU A 6 -14.52 -5.12 -0.09
CA LEU A 6 -14.51 -6.57 0.11
C LEU A 6 -13.09 -7.13 0.10
N MET A 7 -12.20 -6.56 -0.73
CA MET A 7 -10.78 -6.92 -0.78
C MET A 7 -9.96 -6.51 0.45
N GLU A 8 -10.42 -5.56 1.27
CA GLU A 8 -9.67 -5.19 2.48
C GLU A 8 -9.68 -6.31 3.52
N ILE A 9 -10.76 -7.09 3.59
CA ILE A 9 -10.92 -8.21 4.51
C ILE A 9 -9.84 -9.28 4.31
N PRO A 10 -9.67 -9.89 3.12
CA PRO A 10 -8.60 -10.85 2.88
C PRO A 10 -7.21 -10.20 2.94
N GLY A 11 -7.09 -8.92 2.62
CA GLY A 11 -5.84 -8.17 2.75
C GLY A 11 -5.34 -8.11 4.20
N TYR A 12 -6.22 -7.97 5.20
CA TYR A 12 -5.82 -7.98 6.60
C TYR A 12 -5.70 -9.40 7.19
N THR A 13 -6.62 -10.30 6.85
CA THR A 13 -6.68 -11.65 7.46
C THR A 13 -5.73 -12.66 6.82
N GLY A 14 -5.44 -12.52 5.53
CA GLY A 14 -4.58 -13.48 4.81
C GLY A 14 -3.09 -13.30 5.08
N PHE A 15 -2.64 -12.07 5.36
CA PHE A 15 -1.22 -11.78 5.53
C PHE A 15 -0.70 -12.04 6.95
N THR A 16 -1.54 -11.99 7.98
CA THR A 16 -1.16 -12.27 9.37
C THR A 16 -0.53 -13.67 9.59
N PRO A 17 -1.05 -14.80 9.06
CA PRO A 17 -0.40 -16.10 9.19
C PRO A 17 0.90 -16.21 8.38
N VAL A 18 1.00 -15.50 7.25
CA VAL A 18 2.20 -15.52 6.39
C VAL A 18 3.38 -14.85 7.09
N VAL A 19 3.13 -13.75 7.81
CA VAL A 19 4.15 -13.06 8.62
C VAL A 19 4.74 -13.94 9.71
N ALA A 20 3.88 -14.71 10.39
CA ALA A 20 4.31 -15.58 11.48
C ALA A 20 5.32 -16.63 11.02
N ARG A 21 5.30 -17.00 9.73
CA ARG A 21 6.13 -18.08 9.17
C ARG A 21 7.39 -17.58 8.43
N TYR A 22 7.31 -16.45 7.73
CA TYR A 22 8.39 -15.94 6.87
C TYR A 22 9.14 -14.72 7.43
N GLY A 23 8.71 -14.22 8.59
CA GLY A 23 9.34 -13.06 9.24
C GLY A 23 8.84 -11.72 8.70
N ARG A 24 8.85 -10.71 9.56
CA ARG A 24 8.14 -9.43 9.33
C ARG A 24 8.72 -8.58 8.20
N ARG A 25 10.05 -8.46 8.16
CA ARG A 25 10.76 -7.59 7.21
C ARG A 25 10.65 -8.09 5.78
N ASN A 26 10.76 -9.40 5.58
CA ASN A 26 10.74 -10.03 4.26
C ASN A 26 9.34 -9.95 3.63
N VAL A 27 8.29 -10.19 4.42
CA VAL A 27 6.91 -10.08 3.92
C VAL A 27 6.54 -8.63 3.60
N LEU A 28 7.00 -7.67 4.40
CA LEU A 28 6.79 -6.25 4.10
C LEU A 28 7.47 -5.84 2.78
N ALA A 29 8.73 -6.21 2.59
CA ALA A 29 9.48 -5.91 1.36
C ALA A 29 8.85 -6.59 0.14
N PHE A 30 8.43 -7.84 0.27
CA PHE A 30 7.74 -8.58 -0.78
C PHE A 30 6.44 -7.89 -1.20
N ASN A 31 5.59 -7.51 -0.25
CA ASN A 31 4.33 -6.85 -0.59
C ASN A 31 4.53 -5.49 -1.28
N PHE A 32 5.51 -4.69 -0.83
CA PHE A 32 5.84 -3.44 -1.51
C PHE A 32 6.38 -3.68 -2.92
N ALA A 33 7.20 -4.71 -3.12
CA ALA A 33 7.70 -5.08 -4.45
C ALA A 33 6.57 -5.50 -5.40
N VAL A 34 5.65 -6.37 -4.94
CA VAL A 34 4.50 -6.79 -5.77
C VAL A 34 3.57 -5.62 -6.08
N CYS A 35 3.33 -4.73 -5.10
CA CYS A 35 2.53 -3.52 -5.31
C CYS A 35 3.18 -2.58 -6.33
N ALA A 36 4.50 -2.36 -6.24
CA ALA A 36 5.24 -1.53 -7.18
C ALA A 36 5.18 -2.10 -8.60
N VAL A 37 5.39 -3.40 -8.76
CA VAL A 37 5.27 -4.07 -10.07
C VAL A 37 3.86 -3.91 -10.63
N ALA A 38 2.82 -4.12 -9.82
CA ALA A 38 1.43 -3.96 -10.24
C ALA A 38 1.14 -2.54 -10.76
N ILE A 39 1.61 -1.50 -10.05
CA ILE A 39 1.41 -0.10 -10.45
C ILE A 39 2.21 0.24 -11.72
N LEU A 40 3.46 -0.24 -11.84
CA LEU A 40 4.27 -0.04 -13.04
C LEU A 40 3.64 -0.70 -14.26
N THR A 41 3.07 -1.90 -14.11
CA THR A 41 2.36 -2.58 -15.19
C THR A 41 1.07 -1.85 -15.60
N ILE A 42 0.40 -1.15 -14.68
CA ILE A 42 -0.75 -0.29 -15.02
C ILE A 42 -0.29 0.88 -15.90
N LEU A 43 0.85 1.51 -15.58
CA LEU A 43 1.39 2.63 -16.36
C LEU A 43 1.75 2.23 -17.80
N ALA A 44 2.25 1.00 -17.98
CA ALA A 44 2.62 0.47 -19.31
C ALA A 44 1.41 0.00 -20.15
N THR A 45 0.23 -0.18 -19.54
CA THR A 45 -0.95 -0.72 -20.23
C THR A 45 -1.83 0.41 -20.77
N PRO A 46 -2.17 0.42 -22.07
CA PRO A 46 -3.06 1.43 -22.63
C PRO A 46 -4.49 1.30 -22.07
N ALA A 47 -5.16 2.44 -21.90
CA ALA A 47 -6.48 2.55 -21.26
C ALA A 47 -7.62 1.77 -21.96
N SER A 48 -7.38 1.23 -23.16
CA SER A 48 -8.34 0.39 -23.88
C SER A 48 -8.71 -0.91 -23.15
N TYR A 49 -7.83 -1.45 -22.30
CA TYR A 49 -8.09 -2.70 -21.57
C TYR A 49 -8.54 -2.45 -20.14
N THR A 50 -9.74 -1.88 -19.97
CA THR A 50 -10.33 -1.52 -18.67
C THR A 50 -10.35 -2.69 -17.68
N TRP A 51 -10.66 -3.91 -18.14
CA TRP A 51 -10.71 -5.10 -17.29
C TRP A 51 -9.33 -5.46 -16.69
N MET A 52 -8.27 -5.32 -17.50
CA MET A 52 -6.91 -5.62 -17.07
C MET A 52 -6.46 -4.59 -16.04
N VAL A 53 -6.60 -3.29 -16.33
CA VAL A 53 -6.29 -2.21 -15.40
C VAL A 53 -7.05 -2.36 -14.08
N PHE A 54 -8.33 -2.72 -14.13
CA PHE A 54 -9.15 -2.92 -12.94
C PHE A 54 -8.65 -4.09 -12.09
N SER A 55 -8.33 -5.24 -12.71
CA SER A 55 -7.78 -6.40 -12.00
C SER A 55 -6.42 -6.10 -11.35
N LEU A 56 -5.53 -5.40 -12.05
CA LEU A 56 -4.23 -5.00 -11.53
C LEU A 56 -4.37 -3.99 -10.38
N ALA A 57 -5.31 -3.04 -10.48
CA ALA A 57 -5.59 -2.09 -9.41
C ALA A 57 -6.12 -2.79 -8.15
N LEU A 58 -6.97 -3.80 -8.32
CA LEU A 58 -7.48 -4.63 -7.22
C LEU A 58 -6.36 -5.43 -6.55
N VAL A 59 -5.46 -6.04 -7.34
CA VAL A 59 -4.28 -6.73 -6.84
C VAL A 59 -3.38 -5.78 -6.05
N GLY A 60 -3.07 -4.60 -6.61
CA GLY A 60 -2.28 -3.57 -5.92
C GLY A 60 -2.93 -3.13 -4.60
N LYS A 61 -4.26 -2.97 -4.59
CA LYS A 61 -5.03 -2.63 -3.39
C LYS A 61 -4.92 -3.72 -2.31
N LEU A 62 -5.00 -5.00 -2.66
CA LEU A 62 -4.83 -6.10 -1.70
C LEU A 62 -3.48 -6.05 -0.99
N PHE A 63 -2.39 -5.91 -1.75
CA PHE A 63 -1.04 -5.92 -1.21
C PHE A 63 -0.72 -4.69 -0.36
N ILE A 64 -1.22 -3.50 -0.74
CA ILE A 64 -1.01 -2.29 0.07
C ILE A 64 -1.79 -2.36 1.39
N THR A 65 -3.01 -2.90 1.39
CA THR A 65 -3.81 -3.08 2.61
C THR A 65 -3.13 -4.05 3.59
N GLY A 66 -2.64 -5.19 3.09
CA GLY A 66 -1.89 -6.13 3.93
C GLY A 66 -0.60 -5.51 4.49
N SER A 67 0.12 -4.74 3.66
CA SER A 67 1.33 -4.02 4.09
C SER A 67 1.05 -3.00 5.19
N TYR A 68 -0.07 -2.28 5.10
CA TYR A 68 -0.47 -1.30 6.12
C TYR A 68 -0.67 -1.96 7.49
N GLY A 69 -1.38 -3.10 7.53
CA GLY A 69 -1.54 -3.88 8.76
C GLY A 69 -0.22 -4.39 9.34
N LEU A 70 0.67 -4.93 8.49
CA LEU A 70 2.01 -5.35 8.89
C LEU A 70 2.85 -4.21 9.44
N LEU A 71 2.81 -3.05 8.78
CA LEU A 71 3.60 -1.88 9.15
C LEU A 71 3.21 -1.38 10.55
N TYR A 72 1.91 -1.35 10.84
CA TYR A 72 1.42 -1.04 12.19
C TYR A 72 1.91 -2.06 13.20
N LEU A 73 1.79 -3.34 12.90
CA LEU A 73 2.21 -4.42 13.81
C LEU A 73 3.73 -4.36 14.07
N ALA A 74 4.54 -4.15 13.04
CA ALA A 74 5.99 -4.03 13.13
C ALA A 74 6.43 -2.76 13.86
N SER A 75 5.80 -1.63 13.59
CA SER A 75 6.04 -0.38 14.33
C SER A 75 5.73 -0.55 15.81
N SER A 76 4.66 -1.29 16.12
CA SER A 76 4.26 -1.57 17.49
C SER A 76 5.32 -2.39 18.25
N GLU A 77 6.04 -3.30 17.59
CA GLU A 77 7.12 -4.08 18.21
C GLU A 77 8.43 -3.32 18.33
N LEU A 78 8.68 -2.38 17.42
CA LEU A 78 9.91 -1.58 17.43
C LEU A 78 9.91 -0.50 18.52
N PHE A 79 8.76 0.11 18.80
CA PHE A 79 8.69 1.24 19.72
C PHE A 79 8.37 0.81 21.17
N PRO A 80 9.12 1.30 22.18
CA PRO A 80 8.79 1.07 23.57
C PRO A 80 7.47 1.75 23.95
N THR A 81 6.76 1.17 24.93
CA THR A 81 5.38 1.54 25.31
C THR A 81 5.18 3.02 25.59
N CYS A 82 6.19 3.72 26.13
CA CYS A 82 6.12 5.15 26.44
C CYS A 82 6.06 6.07 25.19
N VAL A 83 6.64 5.65 24.06
CA VAL A 83 6.76 6.48 22.84
C VAL A 83 5.97 5.92 21.65
N ARG A 84 5.42 4.71 21.78
CA ARG A 84 4.68 4.01 20.72
C ARG A 84 3.58 4.86 20.08
N SER A 85 2.75 5.51 20.88
CA SER A 85 1.65 6.35 20.38
C SER A 85 2.17 7.58 19.63
N ARG A 86 3.25 8.22 20.13
CA ARG A 86 3.87 9.37 19.48
C ARG A 86 4.52 8.99 18.13
N GLY A 87 5.25 7.87 18.10
CA GLY A 87 5.89 7.37 16.88
C GLY A 87 4.89 7.00 15.79
N LEU A 88 3.83 6.26 16.14
CA LEU A 88 2.77 5.89 15.20
C LEU A 88 2.01 7.09 14.63
N ASN A 89 1.76 8.11 15.45
CA ASN A 89 1.12 9.33 14.98
C ASN A 89 2.03 10.08 14.01
N LEU A 90 3.32 10.20 14.31
CA LEU A 90 4.28 10.87 13.42
C LEU A 90 4.41 10.15 12.08
N SER A 91 4.51 8.82 12.07
CA SER A 91 4.56 8.04 10.82
C SER A 91 3.28 8.20 10.00
N SER A 92 2.11 8.26 10.67
CA SER A 92 0.83 8.49 10.00
C SER A 92 0.71 9.90 9.42
N MET A 93 1.25 10.91 10.10
CA MET A 93 1.31 12.28 9.57
C MET A 93 2.15 12.34 8.30
N MET A 94 3.31 11.66 8.28
CA MET A 94 4.15 11.59 7.09
C MET A 94 3.46 10.87 5.92
N ALA A 95 2.72 9.79 6.20
CA ALA A 95 1.92 9.11 5.18
C ALA A 95 0.83 10.02 4.60
N ARG A 96 0.16 10.83 5.44
CA ARG A 96 -0.85 11.80 4.98
C ARG A 96 -0.24 12.92 4.14
N LEU A 97 0.95 13.42 4.49
CA LEU A 97 1.66 14.39 3.66
C LEU A 97 1.91 13.85 2.25
N GLY A 98 2.34 12.58 2.13
CA GLY A 98 2.48 11.92 0.84
C GLY A 98 1.16 11.86 0.05
N SER A 99 0.04 11.54 0.70
CA SER A 99 -1.27 11.54 0.05
C SER A 99 -1.72 12.93 -0.41
N ILE A 100 -1.35 13.99 0.32
CA ILE A 100 -1.64 15.37 -0.07
C ILE A 100 -0.82 15.77 -1.28
N LEU A 101 0.47 15.40 -1.31
CA LEU A 101 1.40 15.73 -2.40
C LEU A 101 1.09 14.97 -3.71
N SER A 102 0.56 13.75 -3.63
CA SER A 102 0.27 12.88 -4.78
C SER A 102 -0.48 13.58 -5.95
N PRO A 103 -1.66 14.21 -5.74
CA PRO A 103 -2.36 14.89 -6.83
C PRO A 103 -1.63 16.12 -7.38
N PHE A 104 -0.76 16.78 -6.61
CA PHE A 104 0.03 17.92 -7.11
C PHE A 104 1.08 17.46 -8.12
N ILE A 105 1.75 16.33 -7.84
CA ILE A 105 2.75 15.76 -8.74
C ILE A 105 2.10 15.38 -10.08
N ILE A 106 0.94 14.74 -10.05
CA ILE A 106 0.20 14.36 -11.27
C ILE A 106 -0.17 15.60 -12.09
N LYS A 107 -0.66 16.67 -11.43
CA LYS A 107 -1.00 17.93 -12.12
C LYS A 107 0.19 18.57 -12.81
N VAL A 108 1.34 18.64 -12.13
CA VAL A 108 2.57 19.21 -12.70
C VAL A 108 3.08 18.35 -13.86
N LEU A 109 3.05 17.01 -13.70
CA LEU A 109 3.50 16.10 -14.74
C LEU A 109 2.66 16.22 -16.01
N VAL A 110 1.32 16.30 -15.89
CA VAL A 110 0.43 16.48 -17.03
C VAL A 110 0.71 17.81 -17.74
N SER A 111 0.90 18.90 -16.99
CA SER A 111 1.20 20.22 -17.58
C SER A 111 2.55 20.34 -18.31
N VAL A 112 3.45 19.37 -18.15
CA VAL A 112 4.75 19.32 -18.87
C VAL A 112 4.63 18.48 -20.15
N VAL A 113 3.63 17.61 -20.23
CA VAL A 113 3.39 16.71 -21.37
C VAL A 113 2.47 17.37 -22.41
N ASP A 114 1.63 18.33 -22.00
CA ASP A 114 0.87 19.24 -22.88
C ASP A 114 1.75 20.37 -23.45
#